data_AF-A0A9N9EJJ8-F1
#
_entry.id   AF-A0A9N9EJJ8-F1
#
_cell.length_a   1.000
_cell.length_b   1.000
_cell.length_c   1.000
_cell.angle_alpha   90.00
_cell.angle_beta   90.00
_cell.angle_gamma   90.00
#
_symmetry.space_group_name_H-M   'P 1'
#
loop_
_entity.id
_entity.type
_entity.pdbx_description
1 polymer ?
#
loop_
_entity_poly.entity_id
_entity_poly.type
_entity_poly.pdbx_seq_one_letter_code
_entity_poly.pdbx_strand_id
1 'polypeptide(L)'
;GKRFNPYRPAMFRGEKWLQIKLKDTFSFLCNEKYEDLIQKHIWTLCKSGNTMYIKGDGKYFHRHIYPNWERDIDHFDGNGLNNTLCNLRPVSHKENLKNP
;
A
#
# COMPACT_ATOMS: atom_id res chain seq x y z
N GLY A 1 12.33 -5.94 20.20
CA GLY A 1 13.04 -5.07 19.25
C GLY A 1 12.17 -3.88 18.92
N LYS A 2 12.75 -2.68 18.75
CA LYS A 2 12.02 -1.44 18.45
C LYS A 2 11.24 -1.63 17.14
N ARG A 3 9.90 -1.57 17.18
CA ARG A 3 9.07 -1.55 15.97
C ARG A 3 9.14 -0.15 15.38
N PHE A 4 9.60 -0.01 14.14
CA PHE A 4 9.71 1.29 13.47
C PHE A 4 8.36 1.82 13.00
N ASN A 5 7.43 0.91 12.72
CA ASN A 5 6.13 1.22 12.14
C ASN A 5 5.03 0.67 13.07
N PRO A 6 4.45 1.51 13.95
CA PRO A 6 3.35 1.09 14.81
C PRO A 6 2.11 0.81 13.96
N TYR A 7 1.44 -0.31 14.26
CA TYR A 7 0.27 -0.74 13.52
C TYR A 7 -0.84 -1.24 14.45
N ARG A 8 -2.07 -1.24 13.94
CA ARG A 8 -3.24 -1.87 14.56
C ARG A 8 -3.71 -3.01 13.67
N PRO A 9 -3.84 -4.24 14.19
CA PRO A 9 -4.49 -5.31 13.45
C PRO A 9 -5.99 -5.04 13.32
N ALA A 10 -6.57 -5.45 12.20
CA ALA A 10 -8.00 -5.36 11.91
C ALA A 10 -8.45 -6.60 11.14
N MET A 11 -9.76 -6.83 11.11
CA MET A 11 -10.35 -7.92 10.34
C MET A 11 -11.47 -7.39 9.46
N PHE A 12 -11.45 -7.74 8.18
CA PHE A 12 -12.51 -7.38 7.24
C PHE A 12 -12.76 -8.53 6.28
N ARG A 13 -14.03 -8.95 6.16
CA ARG A 13 -14.45 -10.07 5.30
C ARG A 13 -13.63 -11.36 5.49
N GLY A 14 -13.24 -11.65 6.73
CA GLY A 14 -12.45 -12.84 7.07
C GLY A 14 -10.94 -12.73 6.78
N GLU A 15 -10.48 -11.59 6.27
CA GLU A 15 -9.05 -11.32 6.10
C GLU A 15 -8.49 -10.46 7.22
N LYS A 16 -7.28 -10.79 7.67
CA LYS A 16 -6.52 -9.99 8.63
C LYS A 16 -5.70 -8.93 7.92
N TRP A 17 -5.87 -7.69 8.35
CA TRP A 17 -5.19 -6.52 7.81
C TRP A 17 -4.45 -5.77 8.92
N LEU A 18 -3.51 -4.94 8.52
CA LEU A 18 -2.80 -4.02 9.38
C LEU A 18 -3.10 -2.59 8.93
N GLN A 19 -3.40 -1.72 9.90
CA GLN A 19 -3.41 -0.28 9.73
C GLN A 19 -2.13 0.30 10.33
N ILE A 20 -1.23 0.77 9.48
CA ILE A 20 0.04 1.33 9.89
C ILE A 20 -0.10 2.83 10.04
N LYS A 21 0.22 3.34 11.23
CA LYS A 21 0.17 4.78 11.51
C LYS A 21 1.47 5.43 11.03
N LEU A 22 1.33 6.47 10.21
CA LEU A 22 2.45 7.30 9.76
C LEU A 22 2.58 8.52 10.68
N LYS A 23 3.51 9.42 10.39
CA LYS A 23 3.51 10.75 11.02
C LYS A 23 2.18 11.46 10.71
N ASP A 24 1.70 12.27 11.66
CA ASP A 24 0.43 13.02 11.61
C ASP A 24 -0.85 12.14 11.64
N THR A 25 -1.89 12.52 10.90
CA THR A 25 -3.21 11.89 10.85
C THR A 25 -3.33 10.79 9.80
N PHE A 26 -2.26 10.50 9.06
CA PHE A 26 -2.28 9.52 7.98
C PHE A 26 -2.00 8.11 8.46
N SER A 27 -2.63 7.15 7.77
CA SER A 27 -2.35 5.73 7.92
C SER A 27 -2.49 5.05 6.56
N PHE A 28 -1.86 3.89 6.41
CA PHE A 28 -2.07 3.03 5.25
C PHE A 28 -2.47 1.62 5.69
N LEU A 29 -3.15 0.91 4.79
CA LEU A 29 -3.67 -0.44 5.00
C LEU A 29 -2.88 -1.46 4.18
N CYS A 30 -2.65 -2.65 4.72
CA CYS A 30 -2.17 -3.81 3.97
C CYS A 30 -2.62 -5.11 4.64
N ASN A 31 -2.47 -6.25 3.98
CA ASN A 31 -2.72 -7.56 4.60
C ASN A 31 -1.65 -7.90 5.65
N GLU A 32 -2.05 -8.62 6.71
CA GLU A 32 -1.18 -9.04 7.84
C GLU A 32 0.06 -9.82 7.40
N LYS A 33 -0.06 -10.63 6.35
CA LYS A 33 1.06 -11.42 5.82
C LYS A 33 2.26 -10.58 5.36
N TYR A 34 2.13 -9.26 5.24
CA TYR A 34 3.20 -8.34 4.90
C TYR A 34 3.85 -7.68 6.13
N GLU A 35 3.59 -8.13 7.35
CA GLU A 35 4.18 -7.56 8.57
C GLU A 35 5.71 -7.44 8.50
N ASP A 36 6.40 -8.48 8.02
CA ASP A 36 7.86 -8.46 7.90
C ASP A 36 8.34 -7.36 6.93
N LEU A 37 7.63 -7.19 5.81
CA LEU A 37 7.90 -6.10 4.86
C LEU A 37 7.66 -4.74 5.52
N ILE A 38 6.60 -4.61 6.31
CA ILE A 38 6.31 -3.38 7.05
C ILE A 38 7.46 -3.04 7.99
N GLN A 39 8.00 -3.99 8.75
CA GLN A 39 9.05 -3.72 9.72
C GLN A 39 10.45 -3.55 9.10
N LYS A 40 10.66 -4.04 7.88
CA LYS A 40 11.95 -3.97 7.18
C LYS A 40 12.30 -2.57 6.66
N HIS A 41 11.30 -1.74 6.36
CA HIS A 41 11.49 -0.45 5.69
C HIS A 41 10.94 0.72 6.53
N ILE A 42 11.49 1.91 6.29
CA ILE A 42 10.87 3.16 6.73
C ILE A 42 9.91 3.63 5.64
N TRP A 43 8.63 3.79 5.99
CA TRP A 43 7.60 4.21 5.05
C TRP A 43 7.33 5.71 5.15
N THR A 44 7.29 6.40 4.02
CA THR A 44 7.01 7.83 3.93
C THR A 44 5.88 8.11 2.96
N LEU A 45 5.12 9.18 3.22
CA LEU A 45 4.07 9.66 2.34
C LEU A 45 4.66 10.29 1.08
N CYS A 46 3.99 10.08 -0.05
CA CYS A 46 4.31 10.70 -1.32
C CYS A 46 3.00 11.03 -2.06
N LYS A 47 2.93 12.20 -2.68
CA LYS A 47 1.78 12.61 -3.50
C LYS A 47 2.10 12.38 -4.98
N SER A 48 1.14 11.83 -5.74
CA SER A 48 1.20 11.75 -7.19
C SER A 48 -0.18 12.09 -7.76
N GLY A 49 -0.25 13.18 -8.55
CA GLY A 49 -1.53 13.77 -8.94
C GLY A 49 -2.36 14.15 -7.71
N ASN A 50 -3.61 13.68 -7.66
CA ASN A 50 -4.53 13.89 -6.54
C ASN A 50 -4.49 12.78 -5.47
N THR A 51 -3.64 11.77 -5.64
CA THR A 51 -3.63 10.58 -4.78
C THR A 51 -2.38 10.56 -3.89
N MET A 52 -2.59 10.14 -2.64
CA MET A 52 -1.52 9.89 -1.67
C MET A 52 -1.11 8.43 -1.70
N TYR A 53 0.21 8.19 -1.67
CA TYR A 53 0.83 6.87 -1.67
C TYR A 53 1.86 6.78 -0.55
N ILE A 54 2.38 5.57 -0.33
CA ILE A 54 3.53 5.32 0.54
C ILE A 54 4.71 4.75 -0.23
N LYS A 55 5.92 5.20 0.13
CA LYS A 55 7.19 4.71 -0.41
C LYS A 55 8.12 4.21 0.68
N GLY A 56 8.89 3.18 0.35
CA GLY A 56 10.02 2.68 1.12
C GLY A 56 11.13 2.33 0.13
N ASP A 57 12.37 2.71 0.44
CA ASP A 57 13.54 2.48 -0.43
C ASP A 57 13.32 2.95 -1.89
N GLY A 58 12.69 4.12 -2.05
CA GLY A 58 12.42 4.74 -3.36
C GLY A 58 11.29 4.10 -4.17
N LYS A 59 10.70 2.99 -3.72
CA LYS A 59 9.61 2.28 -4.42
C LYS A 59 8.29 2.41 -3.66
N TYR A 60 7.17 2.42 -4.40
CA TYR A 60 5.85 2.33 -3.78
C TYR A 60 5.65 1.00 -3.08
N PHE A 61 4.86 0.98 -2.01
CA PHE A 61 4.58 -0.25 -1.24
C PHE A 61 4.04 -1.40 -2.10
N HIS A 62 3.08 -1.13 -2.98
CA HIS A 62 2.54 -2.16 -3.88
C HIS A 62 3.60 -2.77 -4.82
N ARG A 63 4.70 -2.07 -5.11
CA ARG A 63 5.84 -2.62 -5.89
C ARG A 63 6.75 -3.52 -5.06
N HIS A 64 6.73 -3.41 -3.74
CA HIS A 64 7.37 -4.40 -2.87
C HIS A 64 6.53 -5.67 -2.74
N ILE A 65 5.19 -5.56 -2.80
CA ILE A 65 4.30 -6.72 -2.85
C ILE A 65 4.45 -7.49 -4.17
N TYR A 66 4.48 -6.75 -5.29
CA TYR A 66 4.53 -7.31 -6.63
C TYR A 66 5.76 -6.82 -7.41
N PRO A 67 6.97 -7.26 -7.05
CA PRO A 67 8.20 -6.77 -7.66
C PRO A 67 8.36 -7.19 -9.13
N ASN A 68 7.70 -8.28 -9.53
CA ASN A 68 7.81 -8.87 -10.87
C ASN A 68 6.63 -8.51 -11.78
N TRP A 69 5.70 -7.66 -11.34
CA TRP A 69 4.62 -7.21 -12.22
C TRP A 69 5.15 -6.13 -13.17
N GLU A 70 5.26 -6.47 -14.45
CA GLU A 70 5.65 -5.54 -15.51
C GLU A 70 4.59 -4.46 -15.78
N ARG A 71 3.33 -4.77 -15.43
CA ARG A 71 2.18 -3.87 -15.59
C ARG A 71 2.12 -2.81 -14.50
N ASP A 72 1.33 -1.76 -14.74
CA ASP A 72 0.97 -0.80 -13.70
C ASP A 72 0.07 -1.47 -12.65
N ILE A 73 0.13 -0.97 -11.42
CA ILE A 73 -0.68 -1.47 -10.31
C ILE A 73 -1.67 -0.39 -9.95
N ASP A 74 -2.94 -0.71 -10.11
CA ASP A 74 -4.06 0.19 -9.84
C ASP A 74 -4.76 -0.19 -8.53
N HIS A 75 -5.34 0.83 -7.90
CA HIS A 75 -6.09 0.73 -6.66
C HIS A 75 -7.58 0.84 -6.99
N PHE A 76 -8.37 -0.21 -6.73
CA PHE A 76 -9.79 -0.23 -7.08
C PHE A 76 -10.59 0.94 -6.49
N ASP A 77 -10.22 1.40 -5.28
CA ASP A 77 -10.86 2.52 -4.60
C ASP A 77 -10.22 3.90 -4.90
N GLY A 78 -9.21 3.96 -5.78
CA GLY A 78 -8.45 5.17 -6.08
C GLY A 78 -7.59 5.70 -4.92
N ASN A 79 -7.54 5.00 -3.79
CA ASN A 79 -6.81 5.40 -2.59
C ASN A 79 -5.46 4.66 -2.51
N GLY A 80 -4.37 5.37 -2.85
CA GLY A 80 -3.01 4.83 -2.80
C GLY A 80 -2.51 4.44 -1.39
N LEU A 81 -3.25 4.77 -0.33
CA LEU A 81 -2.98 4.31 1.04
C LEU A 81 -3.68 2.98 1.37
N ASN A 82 -4.60 2.48 0.54
CA ASN A 82 -5.21 1.18 0.72
C ASN A 82 -4.47 0.10 -0.10
N ASN A 83 -3.43 -0.50 0.46
CA ASN A 83 -2.60 -1.50 -0.20
C ASN A 83 -3.01 -2.94 0.18
N THR A 84 -4.30 -3.17 0.44
CA THR A 84 -4.85 -4.52 0.62
C THR A 84 -4.88 -5.25 -0.73
N LEU A 85 -4.69 -6.57 -0.72
CA LEU A 85 -4.62 -7.38 -1.94
C LEU A 85 -5.91 -7.31 -2.75
N CYS A 86 -7.05 -7.30 -2.08
CA CYS A 86 -8.34 -7.14 -2.73
C CYS A 86 -8.52 -5.76 -3.38
N ASN A 87 -7.70 -4.77 -3.02
CA ASN A 87 -7.73 -3.44 -3.60
C ASN A 87 -6.70 -3.25 -4.73
N LEU A 88 -5.75 -4.17 -4.93
CA LEU A 88 -4.70 -4.05 -5.94
C LEU A 88 -5.02 -4.92 -7.16
N ARG A 89 -4.84 -4.35 -8.37
CA ARG A 89 -4.94 -5.11 -9.62
C ARG A 89 -3.84 -4.72 -10.62
N PRO A 90 -3.40 -5.66 -11.48
CA PRO A 90 -2.52 -5.32 -12.59
C PRO A 90 -3.36 -4.66 -13.69
N VAL A 91 -2.94 -3.50 -14.18
CA VAL A 91 -3.57 -2.80 -15.30
C VAL A 91 -2.54 -2.48 -16.38
N SER A 92 -2.93 -2.57 -17.64
CA SER A 92 -2.13 -1.97 -18.70
C SER A 92 -2.18 -0.45 -18.59
N HIS A 93 -1.15 0.23 -19.11
CA HIS A 93 -1.10 1.69 -19.14
C HIS A 93 -2.34 2.32 -19.81
N LYS A 94 -2.87 1.64 -20.84
CA LYS A 94 -4.11 2.06 -21.55
C LYS A 94 -5.37 1.91 -20.70
N GLU A 95 -5.43 0.92 -19.81
CA GLU A 95 -6.55 0.73 -18.87
C GLU A 95 -6.48 1.74 -17.73
N ASN A 96 -5.28 2.08 -17.26
CA ASN A 96 -5.09 3.07 -16.19
C ASN A 96 -5.55 4.48 -16.61
N LEU A 97 -5.29 4.88 -17.85
CA LEU A 97 -5.73 6.18 -18.39
C LEU A 97 -7.26 6.29 -18.60
N LYS A 98 -7.99 5.17 -18.54
CA LYS A 98 -9.45 5.11 -18.76
C LYS A 98 -10.26 5.06 -17.47
N ASN A 99 -9.63 4.97 -16.30
CA ASN A 99 -10.32 5.16 -15.04
C ASN A 99 -10.50 6.68 -14.81
N PRO A 100 -11.74 7.21 -14.87
CA PRO A 100 -12.04 8.62 -14.64
C PRO A 100 -11.85 9.03 -13.18
#